data_AF-L8EEI3-F1
#
_entry.id   AF-L8EEI3-F1
#
_cell.length_a   1.000
_cell.length_b   1.000
_cell.length_c   1.000
_cell.angle_alpha   90.00
_cell.angle_beta   90.00
_cell.angle_gamma   90.00
#
_symmetry.space_group_name_H-M   'P 1'
#
loop_
_entity.id
_entity.type
_entity.pdbx_description
1 polymer ?
#
loop_
_entity_poly.entity_id
_entity_poly.type
_entity_poly.pdbx_seq_one_letter_code
_entity_poly.pdbx_strand_id
1 'polypeptide(L)'
;MSRTFRTLKPERLAKAGRLRAAVLSFVPAVVLLCVPAGAQARDTEQNLPSPAGCSLSRGVWNCIAECESGGDWRKNTGNTYFGGLQFRQSTWKEHGGLAYAPRADLASREQQIAVARRVQRVQGWSAWPYCAKRFGLGKRSLAPGGSPPG
;
A
#
# COMPACT_ATOMS: atom_id res chain seq x y z
N MET A 1 45.69 13.23 -23.94
CA MET A 1 45.35 12.81 -25.32
C MET A 1 43.92 12.28 -25.29
N SER A 2 42.91 13.13 -25.41
CA SER A 2 42.33 13.68 -26.66
C SER A 2 41.29 12.78 -27.32
N ARG A 3 40.02 13.20 -27.14
CA ARG A 3 38.91 13.17 -28.11
C ARG A 3 38.27 11.78 -28.33
N THR A 4 36.95 11.63 -28.23
CA THR A 4 36.04 12.19 -29.23
C THR A 4 34.63 12.38 -28.65
N PHE A 5 34.21 13.64 -28.51
CA PHE A 5 32.80 14.03 -28.44
C PHE A 5 32.16 13.74 -29.81
N ARG A 6 31.07 12.97 -29.84
CA ARG A 6 30.16 12.97 -30.99
C ARG A 6 29.01 13.92 -30.73
N THR A 7 29.00 14.95 -31.56
CA THR A 7 28.09 16.08 -31.65
C THR A 7 26.74 15.67 -32.25
N LEU A 8 25.65 16.11 -31.59
CA LEU A 8 24.34 16.63 -32.06
C LEU A 8 23.76 16.11 -33.40
N LYS A 9 22.47 15.78 -33.53
CA LYS A 9 21.26 16.66 -33.61
C LYS A 9 20.11 15.79 -34.24
N PRO A 10 18.92 16.28 -34.66
CA PRO A 10 17.96 17.24 -34.11
C PRO A 10 16.57 16.60 -33.87
N GLU A 11 15.72 17.42 -33.27
CA GLU A 11 14.27 17.36 -33.06
C GLU A 11 13.41 16.79 -34.21
N ARG A 12 12.35 16.05 -33.83
CA ARG A 12 11.06 16.10 -34.53
C ARG A 12 9.98 16.34 -33.48
N LEU A 13 9.56 17.58 -33.37
CA LEU A 13 8.35 18.14 -33.99
C LEU A 13 7.05 17.73 -33.30
N ALA A 14 6.45 18.75 -32.72
CA ALA A 14 5.10 18.84 -32.19
C ALA A 14 4.02 18.22 -33.10
N LYS A 15 2.95 17.71 -32.47
CA LYS A 15 1.64 17.63 -33.09
C LYS A 15 0.64 18.41 -32.27
N ALA A 16 0.38 19.63 -32.75
CA ALA A 16 -0.69 20.51 -32.32
C ALA A 16 -2.02 20.08 -32.95
N GLY A 17 -3.11 20.40 -32.24
CA GLY A 17 -4.48 20.43 -32.75
C GLY A 17 -5.24 19.11 -32.61
N ARG A 18 -6.49 19.09 -32.15
CA ARG A 18 -7.54 20.09 -32.36
C ARG A 18 -8.50 20.08 -31.17
N LEU A 19 -8.77 21.26 -30.61
CA LEU A 19 -10.02 21.49 -29.88
C LEU A 19 -11.17 21.20 -30.84
N ARG A 20 -12.09 20.32 -30.45
CA ARG A 20 -13.39 20.21 -31.11
C ARG A 20 -14.40 20.98 -30.27
N ALA A 21 -14.96 21.99 -30.94
CA ALA A 21 -15.95 22.92 -30.47
C ALA A 21 -17.18 22.22 -29.88
N ALA A 22 -17.78 22.89 -28.89
CA ALA A 22 -19.10 22.61 -28.37
C ALA A 22 -20.13 22.58 -29.52
N VAL A 23 -20.86 21.47 -29.64
CA VAL A 23 -22.11 21.43 -30.38
C VAL A 23 -23.21 21.61 -29.34
N LEU A 24 -23.64 22.86 -29.19
CA LEU A 24 -24.89 23.22 -28.54
C LEU A 24 -26.06 22.76 -29.42
N SER A 25 -27.11 22.30 -28.73
CA SER A 25 -28.48 22.21 -29.21
C SER A 25 -28.78 21.08 -30.19
N PHE A 26 -29.55 20.10 -29.74
CA PHE A 26 -30.95 19.92 -30.17
C PHE A 26 -31.56 18.84 -29.29
N VAL A 27 -32.48 19.23 -28.39
CA VAL A 27 -33.37 18.32 -27.68
C VAL A 27 -34.64 18.22 -28.53
N PRO A 28 -34.97 17.06 -29.11
CA PRO A 28 -36.36 16.74 -29.41
C PRO A 28 -36.88 15.88 -28.27
N ALA A 29 -37.87 16.43 -27.57
CA ALA A 29 -38.76 15.66 -26.72
C ALA A 29 -39.48 14.58 -27.55
N VAL A 30 -39.92 13.55 -26.83
CA VAL A 30 -40.89 12.51 -27.24
C VAL A 30 -40.25 11.29 -27.93
N VAL A 31 -40.20 10.15 -27.23
CA VAL A 31 -41.16 9.03 -27.42
C VAL A 31 -41.05 8.10 -26.20
N LEU A 32 -42.20 7.89 -25.58
CA LEU A 32 -42.48 6.97 -24.48
C LEU A 32 -42.21 5.52 -24.89
N LEU A 33 -41.25 4.85 -24.25
CA LEU A 33 -41.06 3.40 -24.34
C LEU A 33 -40.71 2.83 -22.97
N CYS A 34 -41.58 1.92 -22.51
CA CYS A 34 -41.37 0.80 -21.59
C CYS A 34 -40.42 0.98 -20.39
N VAL A 35 -41.01 0.98 -19.20
CA VAL A 35 -40.36 0.77 -17.90
C VAL A 35 -39.53 -0.52 -17.92
N PRO A 36 -38.31 -0.51 -17.37
CA PRO A 36 -37.91 -1.57 -16.49
C PRO A 36 -37.73 -1.02 -15.08
N ALA A 37 -38.12 -1.85 -14.13
CA ALA A 37 -37.98 -1.68 -12.70
C ALA A 37 -36.72 -0.89 -12.31
N GLY A 38 -36.92 0.20 -11.58
CA GLY A 38 -35.87 0.83 -10.81
C GLY A 38 -35.41 -0.10 -9.69
N ALA A 39 -34.64 -1.12 -10.04
CA ALA A 39 -33.69 -1.73 -9.13
C ALA A 39 -32.66 -0.65 -8.81
N GLN A 40 -32.90 0.10 -7.74
CA GLN A 40 -31.84 0.83 -7.06
C GLN A 40 -30.90 -0.23 -6.49
N ALA A 41 -29.97 -0.70 -7.32
CA ALA A 41 -28.75 -1.33 -6.83
C ALA A 41 -28.01 -0.22 -6.08
N ARG A 42 -28.30 -0.10 -4.79
CA ARG A 42 -27.32 0.47 -3.89
C ARG A 42 -26.11 -0.42 -4.02
N ASP A 43 -25.03 0.12 -4.58
CA ASP A 43 -23.69 -0.44 -4.52
C ASP A 43 -23.34 -0.66 -3.06
N THR A 44 -23.84 -1.76 -2.51
CA THR A 44 -23.41 -2.35 -1.26
C THR A 44 -22.37 -3.42 -1.61
N GLU A 45 -21.61 -3.20 -2.68
CA GLU A 45 -20.52 -4.07 -3.14
C GLU A 45 -19.16 -3.47 -2.73
N GLN A 46 -19.06 -2.91 -1.52
CA GLN A 46 -17.77 -2.62 -0.87
C GLN A 46 -17.78 -2.91 0.63
N ASN A 47 -18.65 -3.82 1.09
CA ASN A 47 -18.52 -4.39 2.42
C ASN A 47 -18.58 -5.91 2.39
N LEU A 48 -17.82 -6.53 1.48
CA LEU A 48 -17.31 -7.85 1.78
C LEU A 48 -16.39 -7.69 2.99
N PRO A 49 -16.61 -8.41 4.10
CA PRO A 49 -15.62 -8.48 5.15
C PRO A 49 -14.36 -9.07 4.51
N SER A 50 -13.40 -8.18 4.22
CA SER A 50 -12.03 -8.60 3.93
C SER A 50 -11.69 -9.58 5.05
N PRO A 51 -11.25 -10.82 4.75
CA PRO A 51 -11.11 -11.89 5.74
C PRO A 51 -10.09 -11.59 6.86
N ALA A 52 -9.59 -10.36 6.92
CA ALA A 52 -8.65 -9.90 7.91
C ALA A 52 -8.91 -8.47 8.43
N GLY A 53 -10.10 -7.87 8.32
CA GLY A 53 -10.48 -6.64 9.09
C GLY A 53 -9.57 -5.40 8.92
N CYS A 54 -8.59 -5.45 8.02
CA CYS A 54 -7.64 -4.39 7.75
C CYS A 54 -7.47 -4.26 6.24
N SER A 55 -7.75 -3.06 5.74
CA SER A 55 -7.49 -2.72 4.35
C SER A 55 -5.99 -2.51 4.15
N LEU A 56 -5.40 -3.17 3.15
CA LEU A 56 -4.02 -2.92 2.72
C LEU A 56 -3.81 -1.49 2.22
N SER A 57 -4.88 -0.76 1.88
CA SER A 57 -4.79 0.69 1.60
C SER A 57 -4.32 1.49 2.82
N ARG A 58 -4.57 1.00 4.05
CA ARG A 58 -4.00 1.55 5.28
C ARG A 58 -2.53 1.18 5.47
N GLY A 59 -1.96 0.36 4.59
CA GLY A 59 -0.58 -0.12 4.62
C GLY A 59 -0.43 -1.48 5.29
N VAL A 60 0.30 -2.38 4.63
CA VAL A 60 0.54 -3.76 5.09
C VAL A 60 1.06 -3.86 6.53
N TRP A 61 1.95 -2.95 6.92
CA TRP A 61 2.55 -2.92 8.26
C TRP A 61 1.55 -2.52 9.34
N ASN A 62 0.56 -1.68 9.01
CA ASN A 62 -0.51 -1.35 9.94
C ASN A 62 -1.42 -2.56 10.15
N CYS A 63 -1.67 -3.37 9.11
CA CYS A 63 -2.42 -4.61 9.25
C CYS A 63 -1.69 -5.65 10.11
N ILE A 64 -0.38 -5.79 9.94
CA ILE A 64 0.43 -6.63 10.82
C ILE A 64 0.37 -6.10 12.25
N ALA A 65 0.58 -4.79 12.48
CA ALA A 65 0.53 -4.23 13.82
C ALA A 65 -0.84 -4.40 14.50
N GLU A 66 -1.93 -4.28 13.74
CA GLU A 66 -3.28 -4.57 14.24
C GLU A 66 -3.41 -6.02 14.74
N CYS A 67 -2.86 -6.97 13.99
CA CYS A 67 -2.88 -8.38 14.35
C CYS A 67 -1.92 -8.72 15.52
N GLU A 68 -0.75 -8.10 15.55
CA GLU A 68 0.32 -8.39 16.52
C GLU A 68 0.10 -7.70 17.88
N SER A 69 -0.33 -6.43 17.86
CA SER A 69 -0.36 -5.57 19.04
C SER A 69 -1.73 -4.94 19.29
N GLY A 70 -2.69 -5.10 18.38
CA GLY A 70 -3.93 -4.31 18.36
C GLY A 70 -3.70 -2.89 17.85
N GLY A 71 -2.63 -2.66 17.06
CA GLY A 71 -2.30 -1.37 16.48
C GLY A 71 -1.56 -0.41 17.41
N ASP A 72 -1.28 -0.83 18.65
CA ASP A 72 -0.51 -0.04 19.62
C ASP A 72 1.00 -0.13 19.31
N TRP A 73 1.56 0.96 18.79
CA TRP A 73 2.99 1.05 18.44
C TRP A 73 3.90 1.21 19.64
N ARG A 74 3.35 1.54 20.82
CA ARG A 74 4.10 1.70 22.07
C ARG A 74 3.89 0.52 23.02
N LYS A 75 3.29 -0.57 22.53
CA LYS A 75 2.95 -1.73 23.35
C LYS A 75 4.18 -2.30 24.05
N ASN A 76 4.09 -2.39 25.37
CA ASN A 76 5.06 -3.05 26.24
C ASN A 76 4.31 -3.61 27.44
N THR A 77 3.85 -4.84 27.35
CA THR A 77 3.06 -5.50 28.40
C THR A 77 3.92 -6.27 29.40
N GLY A 78 5.25 -6.05 29.40
CA GLY A 78 6.19 -6.83 30.21
C GLY A 78 6.46 -8.25 29.69
N ASN A 79 6.08 -8.54 28.44
CA ASN A 79 6.54 -9.74 27.74
C ASN A 79 7.90 -9.48 27.07
N THR A 80 8.42 -10.45 26.31
CA THR A 80 9.73 -10.36 25.64
C THR A 80 9.68 -9.65 24.28
N TYR A 81 8.55 -9.04 23.92
CA TYR A 81 8.28 -8.41 22.63
C TYR A 81 7.91 -6.94 22.81
N PHE A 82 8.26 -6.10 21.83
CA PHE A 82 8.12 -4.65 21.96
C PHE A 82 7.50 -4.01 20.72
N GLY A 83 6.66 -3.01 20.97
CA GLY A 83 6.09 -2.12 19.96
C GLY A 83 4.99 -2.75 19.11
N GLY A 84 4.62 -2.05 18.03
CA GLY A 84 3.47 -2.41 17.20
C GLY A 84 3.65 -3.72 16.43
N LEU A 85 4.88 -4.03 16.06
CA LEU A 85 5.21 -5.24 15.29
C LEU A 85 5.78 -6.37 16.16
N GLN A 86 5.67 -6.23 17.49
CA GLN A 86 6.09 -7.23 18.46
C GLN A 86 7.52 -7.74 18.20
N PHE A 87 8.50 -6.83 18.17
CA PHE A 87 9.89 -7.22 17.97
C PHE A 87 10.49 -7.88 19.21
N ARG A 88 11.25 -8.97 19.03
CA ARG A 88 12.22 -9.39 20.05
C ARG A 88 13.38 -8.39 20.12
N GLN A 89 13.92 -8.20 21.32
CA GLN A 89 15.03 -7.28 21.52
C GLN A 89 16.28 -7.66 20.71
N SER A 90 16.58 -8.95 20.55
CA SER A 90 17.70 -9.41 19.72
C SER A 90 17.53 -9.00 18.26
N THR A 91 16.36 -9.26 17.68
CA THR A 91 16.03 -8.90 16.29
C THR A 91 16.06 -7.38 16.08
N TRP A 92 15.54 -6.60 17.03
CA TRP A 92 15.61 -5.14 16.99
C TRP A 92 17.06 -4.66 16.87
N LYS A 93 17.95 -5.21 17.70
CA LYS A 93 19.38 -4.89 17.68
C LYS A 93 20.04 -5.31 16.37
N GLU A 94 19.85 -6.56 15.98
CA GLU A 94 20.47 -7.18 14.80
C GLU A 94 20.14 -6.43 13.50
N HIS A 95 18.92 -5.92 13.38
CA HIS A 95 18.48 -5.19 12.18
C HIS A 95 18.68 -3.66 12.29
N GLY A 96 19.46 -3.20 13.26
CA GLY A 96 19.92 -1.81 13.39
C GLY A 96 18.89 -0.86 14.00
N GLY A 97 17.94 -1.38 14.77
CA GLY A 97 16.93 -0.58 15.46
C GLY A 97 17.51 0.31 16.57
N LEU A 98 18.69 -0.03 17.10
CA LEU A 98 19.39 0.80 18.10
C LEU A 98 19.77 2.19 17.59
N ALA A 99 19.82 2.40 16.26
CA ALA A 99 19.99 3.72 15.68
C ALA A 99 18.78 4.64 15.90
N TYR A 100 17.60 4.07 16.19
CA TYR A 100 16.37 4.82 16.44
C TYR A 100 16.03 4.90 17.93
N ALA A 101 16.07 3.77 18.62
CA ALA A 101 15.79 3.71 20.05
C ALA A 101 16.37 2.43 20.69
N PRO A 102 16.56 2.41 22.02
CA PRO A 102 17.04 1.22 22.72
C PRO A 102 16.12 0.00 22.58
N ARG A 103 14.81 0.21 22.37
CA ARG A 103 13.79 -0.84 22.16
C ARG A 103 12.76 -0.37 21.13
N ALA A 104 12.02 -1.30 20.53
CA ALA A 104 11.05 -0.98 19.49
C ALA A 104 9.88 -0.10 19.99
N ASP A 105 9.35 -0.34 21.19
CA ASP A 105 8.22 0.42 21.79
C ASP A 105 8.54 1.90 22.05
N LEU A 106 9.84 2.24 22.09
CA LEU A 106 10.35 3.59 22.28
C LEU A 106 10.59 4.32 20.95
N ALA A 107 10.56 3.61 19.82
CA ALA A 107 10.73 4.17 18.49
C ALA A 107 9.38 4.57 17.88
N SER A 108 9.41 5.52 16.95
CA SER A 108 8.21 5.88 16.18
C SER A 108 7.73 4.69 15.33
N ARG A 109 6.46 4.73 14.93
CA ARG A 109 5.87 3.77 14.00
C ARG A 109 6.72 3.59 12.74
N GLU A 110 7.13 4.69 12.12
CA GLU A 110 7.88 4.70 10.87
C GLU A 110 9.27 4.08 11.04
N GLN A 111 9.91 4.33 12.19
CA GLN A 111 11.19 3.73 12.55
C GLN A 111 11.07 2.22 12.77
N GLN A 112 10.01 1.78 13.45
CA GLN A 112 9.71 0.35 13.59
C GLN A 112 9.47 -0.31 12.22
N ILE A 113 8.71 0.34 11.34
CA ILE A 113 8.48 -0.13 9.96
C ILE A 113 9.79 -0.17 9.16
N ALA A 114 10.70 0.78 9.34
CA ALA A 114 11.99 0.78 8.67
C ALA A 114 12.83 -0.45 9.05
N VAL A 115 12.86 -0.81 10.33
CA VAL A 115 13.51 -2.03 10.82
C VAL A 115 12.77 -3.28 10.32
N ALA A 116 11.44 -3.27 10.33
CA ALA A 116 10.62 -4.38 9.85
C ALA A 116 10.88 -4.70 8.37
N ARG A 117 11.03 -3.67 7.53
CA ARG A 117 11.43 -3.83 6.12
C ARG A 117 12.81 -4.46 5.98
N ARG A 118 13.75 -4.21 6.90
CA ARG A 118 15.07 -4.88 6.90
C ARG A 118 14.92 -6.35 7.24
N VAL A 119 14.17 -6.68 8.29
CA VAL A 119 13.86 -8.07 8.68
C VAL A 119 13.18 -8.80 7.52
N GLN A 120 12.15 -8.20 6.92
CA GLN A 120 11.39 -8.77 5.81
C GLN A 120 12.25 -9.05 4.58
N ARG A 121 13.25 -8.21 4.28
CA ARG A 121 14.17 -8.48 3.17
C ARG A 121 15.07 -9.70 3.41
N VAL A 122 15.42 -9.98 4.67
CA VAL A 122 16.30 -11.09 5.05
C VAL A 122 15.53 -12.38 5.24
N GLN A 123 14.40 -12.31 5.96
CA GLN A 123 13.64 -13.48 6.40
C GLN A 123 12.36 -13.70 5.59
N GLY A 124 11.95 -12.74 4.77
CA GLY A 124 10.63 -12.74 4.13
C GLY A 124 9.50 -12.48 5.14
N TRP A 125 8.29 -12.86 4.75
CA TRP A 125 7.09 -12.70 5.58
C TRP A 125 6.96 -13.72 6.71
N SER A 126 7.84 -14.74 6.77
CA SER A 126 7.83 -15.74 7.86
C SER A 126 8.29 -15.18 9.21
N ALA A 127 8.84 -13.96 9.25
CA ALA A 127 9.11 -13.25 10.50
C ALA A 127 7.83 -12.91 11.28
N TRP A 128 6.67 -12.84 10.60
CA TRP A 128 5.34 -12.66 11.19
C TRP A 128 4.38 -13.77 10.74
N PRO A 129 4.63 -15.05 11.10
CA PRO A 129 4.08 -16.20 10.38
C PRO A 129 2.55 -16.30 10.44
N TYR A 130 1.96 -15.99 11.59
CA TYR A 130 0.50 -16.04 11.76
C TYR A 130 -0.17 -14.84 11.09
N CYS A 131 0.25 -13.63 11.46
CA CYS A 131 -0.37 -12.40 10.97
C CYS A 131 -0.14 -12.20 9.46
N ALA A 132 1.07 -12.45 8.95
CA ALA A 132 1.33 -12.35 7.52
C ALA A 132 0.49 -13.33 6.70
N LYS A 133 0.32 -14.58 7.18
CA LYS A 133 -0.56 -15.57 6.54
C LYS A 133 -2.02 -15.13 6.54
N ARG A 134 -2.50 -14.53 7.64
CA ARG A 134 -3.86 -13.98 7.74
C ARG A 134 -4.15 -12.94 6.67
N PHE A 135 -3.16 -12.14 6.29
CA PHE A 135 -3.25 -11.15 5.21
C PHE A 135 -2.79 -11.68 3.83
N GLY A 136 -2.56 -12.98 3.68
CA GLY A 136 -2.13 -13.57 2.40
C GLY A 136 -0.72 -13.18 1.94
N LEU A 137 0.11 -12.63 2.83
CA LEU A 137 1.47 -12.21 2.52
C LEU A 137 2.40 -13.43 2.42
N GLY A 138 3.31 -13.41 1.44
CA GLY A 138 4.28 -14.50 1.24
C GLY A 138 3.80 -15.69 0.41
N LYS A 139 2.52 -15.72 0.01
CA LYS A 139 2.09 -16.59 -1.10
C LYS A 139 2.59 -15.98 -2.41
N ARG A 140 3.19 -16.82 -3.25
CA ARG A 140 3.80 -16.50 -4.54
C ARG A 140 2.92 -15.49 -5.30
N SER A 141 3.43 -14.25 -5.42
CA SER A 141 2.86 -13.13 -6.17
C SER A 141 1.42 -12.73 -5.78
N LEU A 142 1.29 -11.74 -4.88
CA LEU A 142 0.35 -10.66 -5.17
C LEU A 142 0.79 -10.07 -6.51
N ALA A 143 0.03 -10.33 -7.57
CA ALA A 143 0.29 -9.81 -8.90
C ALA A 143 0.55 -8.29 -8.86
N PRO A 144 1.47 -7.75 -9.68
CA PRO A 144 1.66 -6.30 -9.79
C PRO A 144 0.44 -5.71 -10.52
N GLY A 145 -0.53 -5.26 -9.74
CA GLY A 145 -1.80 -4.71 -10.25
C GLY A 145 -2.41 -3.72 -9.29
N GLY A 146 -1.62 -2.73 -8.86
CA GLY A 146 -2.09 -1.62 -8.05
C GLY A 146 -1.22 -0.40 -8.32
N SER A 147 -1.58 0.38 -9.33
CA SER A 147 -0.96 1.67 -9.62
C SER A 147 -1.08 2.61 -8.41
N PRO A 148 -0.06 3.45 -8.11
CA PRO A 148 -0.20 4.51 -7.12
C PRO A 148 -1.19 5.58 -7.63
N PRO A 149 -2.01 6.20 -6.74
CA PRO A 149 -2.84 7.33 -7.15
C PRO A 149 -1.95 8.51 -7.54
N GLY A 150 -2.27 9.12 -8.69
CA GLY A 150 -1.68 10.36 -9.18
C GLY A 150 -2.27 11.61 -8.53
#